data_AF-A0A6A4UXW3-F1
#
_entry.id   AF-A0A6A4UXW3-F1
#
_cell.length_a   1.000
_cell.length_b   1.000
_cell.length_c   1.000
_cell.angle_alpha   90.00
_cell.angle_beta   90.00
_cell.angle_gamma   90.00
#
_symmetry.space_group_name_H-M   'P 1'
#
loop_
_entity.id
_entity.type
_entity.pdbx_description
1 polymer ?
#
loop_
_entity_poly.entity_id
_entity_poly.type
_entity_poly.pdbx_seq_one_letter_code
_entity_poly.pdbx_strand_id
1 'polypeptide(L)' 'LTDRGRLGLGARADVIRVARVAQTAAVRGAWVQGRRIG' A
#
# COMPACT_ATOMS: atom_id res chain seq x y z
N LEU A 1 12.70 12.04 -2.13
CA LEU A 1 12.15 10.97 -3.01
C LEU A 1 10.93 11.53 -3.69
N THR A 2 10.92 11.58 -5.02
CA THR A 2 9.85 12.25 -5.81
C THR A 2 8.78 11.28 -6.31
N ASP A 3 9.06 9.98 -6.27
CA ASP A 3 8.24 8.89 -6.78
C ASP A 3 7.49 8.12 -5.68
N ARG A 4 7.62 8.49 -4.40
CA ARG A 4 7.10 7.75 -3.24
C ARG A 4 6.16 8.59 -2.37
N GLY A 5 5.35 7.91 -1.55
CA GLY A 5 4.45 8.54 -0.57
C GLY A 5 3.09 8.97 -1.10
N ARG A 6 2.79 8.71 -2.38
CA ARG A 6 1.50 9.00 -3.02
C ARG A 6 1.10 7.88 -3.96
N LEU A 7 -0.21 7.69 -4.14
CA LEU A 7 -0.75 6.88 -5.22
C LEU A 7 -0.89 7.77 -6.46
N GLY A 8 -0.28 7.37 -7.56
CA GLY A 8 -0.34 8.10 -8.82
C GLY A 8 0.39 7.35 -9.93
N LEU A 9 0.06 7.68 -11.18
CA LEU A 9 0.77 7.13 -12.33
C LEU A 9 2.24 7.53 -12.28
N GLY A 10 3.13 6.59 -12.60
CA GLY A 10 4.58 6.78 -12.53
C GLY A 10 5.18 6.81 -11.11
N ALA A 11 4.36 6.77 -10.05
CA ALA A 11 4.85 6.59 -8.68
C ALA A 11 5.25 5.13 -8.43
N ARG A 12 6.19 4.92 -7.52
CA ARG A 12 6.63 3.60 -7.07
C ARG A 12 5.44 2.87 -6.44
N ALA A 13 5.25 1.61 -6.86
CA ALA A 13 4.14 0.77 -6.42
C ALA A 13 4.37 0.18 -5.01
N ASP A 14 4.61 1.04 -4.03
CA ASP A 14 4.64 0.69 -2.61
C ASP A 14 3.26 0.97 -2.02
N VAL A 15 2.55 -0.09 -1.61
CA VAL A 15 1.13 0.00 -1.24
C VAL A 15 0.86 -0.81 0.01
N ILE A 16 0.01 -0.29 0.90
CA ILE A 16 -0.60 -1.05 1.99
C ILE A 16 -2.10 -1.07 1.72
N ARG A 17 -2.68 -2.27 1.54
CA ARG A 17 -4.12 -2.44 1.46
C ARG A 17 -4.65 -2.62 2.87
N VAL A 18 -5.56 -1.73 3.28
CA VAL A 18 -6.24 -1.81 4.57
C VAL A 18 -7.74 -2.03 4.37
N ALA A 19 -8.38 -2.62 5.38
CA ALA A 19 -9.83 -2.69 5.50
C ALA A 19 -10.23 -2.25 6.90
N ARG A 20 -11.45 -1.73 7.04
CA ARG A 20 -12.07 -1.52 8.36
C ARG A 20 -12.84 -2.79 8.72
N VAL A 21 -12.57 -3.37 9.88
CA VAL A 21 -13.35 -4.48 10.45
C VAL A 21 -13.91 -3.99 11.76
N ALA A 22 -15.23 -3.82 11.83
CA ALA A 22 -15.88 -3.14 12.94
C ALA A 22 -15.20 -1.76 13.17
N GLN A 23 -14.60 -1.54 14.33
CA GLN A 23 -13.99 -0.26 14.74
C GLN A 23 -12.46 -0.31 14.63
N THR A 24 -11.92 -1.39 14.05
CA THR A 24 -10.47 -1.65 13.96
C THR A 24 -10.01 -1.60 12.51
N ALA A 25 -8.82 -1.03 12.27
CA ALA A 25 -8.14 -1.11 10.98
C ALA A 25 -7.36 -2.43 10.88
N ALA A 26 -7.53 -3.14 9.76
CA ALA A 26 -6.84 -4.39 9.47
C ALA A 26 -6.01 -4.27 8.19
N VAL A 27 -4.74 -4.68 8.25
CA VAL A 27 -3.88 -4.80 7.06
C VAL A 27 -4.25 -6.06 6.30
N ARG A 28 -4.44 -5.95 4.97
CA ARG A 28 -4.81 -7.06 4.07
C ARG A 28 -3.70 -7.42 3.08
N GLY A 29 -2.69 -6.58 2.96
CA GLY A 29 -1.50 -6.87 2.17
C GLY A 29 -0.56 -5.67 2.11
N ALA A 30 0.70 -5.96 1.84
CA ALA A 30 1.74 -4.98 1.60
C ALA A 30 2.45 -5.31 0.29
N TRP A 31 2.84 -4.28 -0.44
CA TRP A 31 3.61 -4.38 -1.68
C TRP A 31 4.80 -3.44 -1.65
N VAL A 32 5.91 -3.88 -2.23
CA VAL A 32 7.09 -3.07 -2.51
C VAL A 32 7.41 -3.21 -3.98
N GLN A 33 7.47 -2.10 -4.72
CA GLN A 33 7.67 -2.10 -6.17
C GLN A 33 6.74 -3.06 -6.93
N GLY A 34 5.47 -3.12 -6.53
CA GLY A 34 4.48 -3.98 -7.16
C GLY A 34 4.56 -5.46 -6.76
N ARG A 35 5.57 -5.87 -5.99
CA ARG A 35 5.67 -7.24 -5.47
C ARG A 35 5.04 -7.32 -4.07
N ARG A 36 4.12 -8.26 -3.88
CA ARG A 36 3.52 -8.51 -2.56
C ARG A 36 4.57 -9.07 -1.61
N ILE A 37 4.61 -8.55 -0.39
CA ILE A 37 5.50 -9.01 0.68
C ILE A 37 4.64 -9.47 1.86
N GLY A 38 4.44 -10.78 1.98
CA GLY A 38 3.51 -11.43 2.92
C GLY A 38 2.18 -11.86 2.30
#